data_AF-A0A249PJN5-F1
#
_entry.id   AF-A0A249PJN5-F1
#
_cell.length_a   1.000
_cell.length_b   1.000
_cell.length_c   1.000
_cell.angle_alpha   90.00
_cell.angle_beta   90.00
_cell.angle_gamma   90.00
#
_symmetry.space_group_name_H-M   'P 1'
#
loop_
_entity.id
_entity.type
_entity.pdbx_description
1 polymer ?
#
loop_
_entity_poly.entity_id
_entity_poly.type
_entity_poly.pdbx_seq_one_letter_code
_entity_poly.pdbx_strand_id
1 'polypeptide(L)' 'MALNRKNALFAGHDAGAENWAAVASLIETCKLNAVDPQAYLTSTLTSIVNGHKQSQIDELLPWSYPALKSNPHPSRQPA' A
#
# COMPACT_ATOMS: atom_id res chain seq x y z
N MET A 1 -18.63 33.27 9.14
CA MET A 1 -18.67 32.05 8.31
C MET A 1 -17.23 31.55 8.11
N ALA A 2 -16.76 30.63 8.96
CA ALA A 2 -15.40 30.09 8.90
C ALA A 2 -15.43 28.72 8.20
N LEU A 3 -15.21 28.73 6.89
CA LEU A 3 -15.20 27.54 6.03
C LEU A 3 -13.75 27.13 5.73
N ASN A 4 -12.94 26.91 6.77
CA ASN A 4 -11.55 26.42 6.61
C ASN A 4 -11.13 25.42 7.70
N ARG A 5 -12.00 24.45 8.00
CA ARG A 5 -11.71 23.31 8.90
C ARG A 5 -11.79 21.96 8.19
N LYS A 6 -11.60 21.91 6.87
CA LYS A 6 -11.71 20.66 6.10
C LYS A 6 -10.39 20.15 5.50
N ASN A 7 -9.32 20.94 5.48
CA ASN A 7 -8.04 20.55 4.87
C ASN A 7 -6.84 20.60 5.84
N ALA A 8 -7.08 20.53 7.14
CA ALA A 8 -6.03 20.60 8.17
C ALA A 8 -5.47 19.22 8.58
N LEU A 9 -5.48 18.22 7.70
CA LEU A 9 -4.85 16.93 8.01
C LEU A 9 -3.33 16.90 7.71
N PHE A 10 -2.78 17.96 7.11
CA PHE A 10 -1.35 18.06 6.77
C PHE A 10 -0.73 19.43 7.10
N ALA A 11 -1.47 20.31 7.79
CA ALA A 11 -1.01 21.65 8.13
C ALA A 11 -0.04 21.59 9.34
N GLY A 12 1.24 21.29 9.08
CA GLY A 12 2.33 21.64 10.01
C GLY A 12 3.37 20.58 10.36
N HIS A 13 3.59 19.53 9.56
CA HIS A 13 4.64 18.56 9.86
C HIS A 13 5.26 18.00 8.58
N ASP A 14 6.54 18.30 8.30
CA ASP A 14 7.28 17.85 7.10
C ASP A 14 7.13 16.34 6.85
N ALA A 15 7.16 15.53 7.92
CA ALA A 15 6.99 14.07 7.78
C ALA A 15 5.60 13.67 7.25
N GLY A 16 4.56 14.49 7.46
CA GLY A 16 3.23 14.23 6.89
C GLY A 16 3.20 14.48 5.39
N ALA A 17 3.91 15.52 4.92
CA ALA A 17 4.08 15.80 3.51
C ALA A 17 4.93 14.74 2.82
N GLU A 18 6.01 14.29 3.46
CA GLU A 18 6.89 13.22 2.97
C GLU A 18 6.13 11.87 2.86
N ASN A 19 5.40 11.49 3.90
CA ASN A 19 4.56 10.30 3.89
C ASN A 19 3.50 10.36 2.79
N TRP A 20 2.88 11.53 2.57
CA TRP A 20 1.91 11.70 1.51
C TRP A 20 2.53 11.61 0.12
N ALA A 21 3.73 12.17 -0.07
CA ALA A 21 4.48 12.04 -1.32
C ALA A 21 4.82 10.58 -1.63
N ALA A 22 5.17 9.78 -0.62
CA ALA A 22 5.39 8.35 -0.76
C ALA A 22 4.11 7.61 -1.20
N VAL A 23 2.98 7.87 -0.53
CA VAL A 23 1.67 7.28 -0.88
C VAL A 23 1.24 7.68 -2.29
N ALA A 24 1.40 8.95 -2.66
CA ALA A 24 1.08 9.45 -4.00
C ALA A 24 1.93 8.76 -5.08
N SER A 25 3.23 8.56 -4.82
CA SER A 25 4.13 7.84 -5.73
C SER A 25 3.70 6.38 -5.92
N LEU A 26 3.26 5.70 -4.86
CA LEU A 26 2.72 4.33 -4.94
C LEU A 26 1.43 4.27 -5.75
N ILE A 27 0.53 5.24 -5.57
CA ILE A 27 -0.72 5.34 -6.35
C ILE A 27 -0.41 5.52 -7.84
N GLU A 28 0.51 6.40 -8.18
CA GLU A 28 0.92 6.60 -9.58
C GLU A 28 1.52 5.32 -10.17
N THR A 29 2.36 4.61 -9.40
CA THR A 29 2.91 3.31 -9.79
C THR A 29 1.81 2.28 -10.05
N CYS A 30 0.77 2.23 -9.21
CA CYS A 30 -0.38 1.34 -9.44
C CYS A 30 -1.09 1.66 -10.76
N LYS A 31 -1.33 2.95 -11.06
CA LYS A 31 -1.95 3.36 -12.33
C LYS A 31 -1.11 2.95 -13.54
N LEU A 32 0.21 3.13 -13.47
CA LEU A 32 1.13 2.72 -14.55
C LEU A 32 1.10 1.20 -14.80
N ASN A 33 0.80 0.41 -13.77
CA ASN A 33 0.67 -1.04 -13.86
C ASN A 33 -0.78 -1.52 -14.08
N ALA A 34 -1.73 -0.61 -14.33
CA ALA A 34 -3.16 -0.90 -14.47
C ALA A 34 -3.77 -1.64 -13.26
N VAL A 35 -3.24 -1.39 -12.06
CA VAL A 35 -3.71 -1.96 -10.79
C VAL A 35 -4.58 -0.95 -10.05
N ASP A 36 -5.66 -1.42 -9.43
CA ASP A 36 -6.50 -0.59 -8.57
C ASP A 36 -5.70 -0.15 -7.32
N PRO A 37 -5.45 1.16 -7.15
CA PRO A 37 -4.61 1.64 -6.05
C PRO A 37 -5.20 1.37 -4.67
N GLN A 38 -6.52 1.38 -4.55
CA GLN A 38 -7.20 1.18 -3.27
C GLN A 38 -7.09 -0.28 -2.84
N ALA A 39 -7.35 -1.23 -3.73
CA ALA A 39 -7.21 -2.66 -3.48
C ALA A 39 -5.76 -3.00 -3.12
N TYR A 40 -4.80 -2.46 -3.87
CA TYR A 40 -3.37 -2.64 -3.62
C TYR A 40 -2.99 -2.20 -2.20
N LEU A 41 -3.31 -0.96 -1.83
CA LEU A 41 -2.98 -0.43 -0.50
C LEU A 41 -3.65 -1.23 0.61
N THR A 42 -4.93 -1.59 0.47
CA THR A 42 -5.65 -2.39 1.46
C THR A 42 -4.96 -3.74 1.67
N SER A 43 -4.69 -4.47 0.60
CA SER A 43 -4.03 -5.78 0.66
C SER A 43 -2.63 -5.68 1.28
N THR A 44 -1.82 -4.71 0.84
CA THR A 44 -0.45 -4.53 1.32
C THR A 44 -0.43 -4.20 2.81
N LEU A 45 -1.28 -3.28 3.27
CA LEU A 45 -1.40 -2.96 4.70
C LEU A 45 -1.90 -4.15 5.52
N THR A 46 -2.88 -4.90 5.00
CA THR A 46 -3.35 -6.14 5.66
C THR A 46 -2.23 -7.18 5.78
N SER A 47 -1.43 -7.40 4.74
CA SER A 47 -0.29 -8.31 4.79
C SER A 47 0.76 -7.86 5.81
N ILE A 48 1.08 -6.56 5.86
CA ILE A 48 2.02 -6.00 6.84
C ILE A 48 1.53 -6.25 8.27
N VAL A 49 0.25 -5.95 8.55
CA VAL A 49 -0.36 -6.17 9.88
C VAL A 49 -0.37 -7.66 10.25
N ASN A 50 -0.54 -8.55 9.28
CA ASN A 50 -0.47 -10.00 9.47
C ASN A 50 0.97 -10.55 9.65
N GLY A 51 1.99 -9.68 9.75
CA GLY A 51 3.37 -10.07 10.03
C GLY A 51 4.16 -10.47 8.79
N HIS A 52 3.79 -9.94 7.62
CA HIS A 52 4.55 -10.16 6.39
C HIS A 52 6.01 -9.72 6.56
N LYS A 53 6.93 -10.64 6.26
CA LYS A 53 8.37 -10.42 6.45
C LYS A 53 8.89 -9.40 5.44
N GLN A 54 9.69 -8.45 5.93
CA GLN A 54 10.38 -7.45 5.11
C GLN A 54 11.25 -8.09 4.01
N SER A 55 11.81 -9.27 4.25
CA SER A 55 12.60 -10.02 3.27
C SER A 55 11.78 -10.51 2.06
N GLN A 56 10.45 -10.42 2.09
CA GLN A 56 9.56 -10.85 1.00
C GLN A 56 8.82 -9.69 0.34
N ILE A 57 9.32 -8.45 0.46
CA ILE A 57 8.68 -7.24 -0.10
C ILE A 57 8.32 -7.38 -1.58
N ASP A 58 9.05 -8.19 -2.35
CA ASP A 58 8.76 -8.45 -3.76
C ASP A 58 7.33 -8.97 -4.02
N GLU A 59 6.75 -9.70 -3.05
CA GLU A 59 5.37 -10.19 -3.10
C GLU A 59 4.33 -9.08 -2.87
N LEU A 60 4.75 -7.93 -2.33
CA LEU A 60 3.90 -6.76 -2.07
C LEU A 60 3.98 -5.71 -3.17
N LEU A 61 4.81 -5.89 -4.20
CA LEU A 61 5.02 -4.89 -5.25
C LEU A 61 3.85 -4.88 -6.24
N PRO A 62 3.52 -3.72 -6.84
CA PRO A 62 2.29 -3.56 -7.63
C PRO A 62 2.27 -4.40 -8.91
N TRP A 63 3.42 -4.80 -9.45
CA TRP A 63 3.49 -5.74 -10.58
C TRP A 63 3.30 -7.21 -10.17
N SER A 64 3.59 -7.54 -8.91
CA SER A 64 3.32 -8.85 -8.32
C SER A 64 1.85 -9.02 -7.90
N TYR A 65 1.04 -7.95 -8.04
CA TYR A 65 -0.34 -7.85 -7.57
C TYR A 65 -1.35 -8.39 -8.59
N PRO A 66 -1.99 -9.57 -8.37
CA PRO A 66 -2.96 -10.14 -9.32
C PRO A 66 -4.42 -10.07 -8.82
N ALA A 67 -4.74 -9.23 -7.81
CA ALA A 67 -5.62 -9.59 -6.69
C ALA A 67 -4.96 -10.69 -5.86
N LEU A 68 -4.89 -10.55 -4.54
CA LEU A 68 -4.59 -11.65 -3.60
C LEU A 68 -5.27 -12.91 -4.15
N LYS A 69 -4.50 -13.80 -4.79
CA LYS A 69 -5.10 -14.96 -5.45
C LYS A 69 -5.89 -15.66 -4.36
N SER A 70 -7.21 -15.71 -4.55
CA SER A 70 -8.11 -16.52 -3.75
C SER A 70 -7.42 -17.85 -3.47
N ASN A 71 -7.34 -18.21 -2.18
CA ASN A 71 -7.01 -19.53 -1.62
C ASN A 71 -5.64 -19.63 -0.89
N PRO A 72 -5.59 -20.35 0.26
CA PRO A 72 -4.52 -20.29 1.24
C PRO A 72 -3.30 -21.02 0.72
N HIS A 73 -2.13 -20.68 1.25
CA HIS A 73 -0.90 -21.41 0.97
C HIS A 73 -0.77 -22.63 1.90
N PRO A 74 -1.00 -23.88 1.44
CA PRO A 74 -0.37 -25.03 2.08
C PRO A 74 1.09 -25.11 1.58
N SER A 75 2.00 -25.12 2.54
CA SER A 75 3.27 -25.84 2.47
C SER A 75 4.27 -25.44 1.36
N ARG A 76 5.14 -24.47 1.64
CA ARG A 76 6.56 -24.61 1.24
C ARG A 76 7.27 -25.50 2.27
N GLN A 77 7.33 -26.80 2.00
CA GLN A 77 8.37 -27.67 2.59
C GLN A 77 9.62 -27.59 1.71
N PRO A 78 10.84 -27.43 2.28
CA PRO A 78 12.07 -27.48 1.51
C PRO A 78 12.46 -28.92 1.18
N ALA A 79 13.07 -29.12 0.01
CA ALA A 79 13.86 -30.30 -0.35
C ALA A 79 15.35 -29.98 -0.14
#